data_AF-A0A1H2LZF5-F1
#
_entry.id   AF-A0A1H2LZF5-F1
#
_cell.length_a   1.000
_cell.length_b   1.000
_cell.length_c   1.000
_cell.angle_alpha   90.00
_cell.angle_beta   90.00
_cell.angle_gamma   90.00
#
_symmetry.space_group_name_H-M   'P 1'
#
loop_
_entity.id
_entity.type
_entity.pdbx_description
1 polymer ?
#
loop_
_entity_poly.entity_id
_entity_poly.type
_entity_poly.pdbx_seq_one_letter_code
_entity_poly.pdbx_strand_id
1 'polypeptide(L)'
;MPIDPLSLAIGTVVALVPLLAGLWSLQRRLARAQGEQALLQERLEHAQLSQAGLLAQLDACRAELAEVSEIKVEQQTELAGLRRENELLQQERQIAREAAQSWNQQRERNEAELRRLTAECAALAAELQENRDNQQQRLDDLQGARNELRAQFSELATKIFDEREQRFAETSQQRLGQLLDPLKERIQAFEKRVDESYQQEARERFSLSKELERLQQLNQRLGDEATNLTRALKGQKTQGNWGELVLERVLEHAGLEKGREYHTQVSLKGAGGERFQPDVLIRLPGDRQVIVDAKVSLSAYQQYVAAANEPIRQQALKQHLISLRSHLKGLSGKDYQRLEGLHSLDFVLLFVPIEAAFAAALQAEPDLFREAFEQQVVIVSPTTLLATLRVIDSLWRQERQGQNAREIAERAGQLYDKFVAFVADLDEMGSRLQQLDKAYASARNKLVDGRGNLIGRVENLKLLGARASKSLPGELLERSADLPALDELGE
;
A
#
# COMPACT_ATOMS: atom_id res chain seq x y z
N MET A 1 -176.16 60.16 -8.96
CA MET A 1 -174.96 60.92 -9.32
C MET A 1 -174.01 59.98 -10.05
N PRO A 2 -173.87 60.10 -11.38
CA PRO A 2 -172.93 59.27 -12.14
C PRO A 2 -171.52 59.89 -12.05
N ILE A 3 -170.52 59.06 -11.80
CA ILE A 3 -169.09 59.42 -11.78
C ILE A 3 -168.52 59.09 -13.15
N ASP A 4 -167.93 60.12 -13.78
CA ASP A 4 -167.42 60.12 -15.15
C ASP A 4 -166.18 59.22 -15.33
N PRO A 5 -166.17 58.35 -16.37
CA PRO A 5 -165.04 57.46 -16.68
C PRO A 5 -163.76 58.22 -17.10
N LEU A 6 -163.84 59.54 -17.35
CA LEU A 6 -162.70 60.38 -17.72
C LEU A 6 -161.74 60.66 -16.56
N SER A 7 -162.24 60.69 -15.32
CA SER A 7 -161.45 61.02 -14.12
C SER A 7 -160.50 59.89 -13.68
N LEU A 8 -160.89 58.62 -13.91
CA LEU A 8 -160.08 57.44 -13.65
C LEU A 8 -158.94 57.25 -14.67
N ALA A 9 -159.14 57.66 -15.93
CA ALA A 9 -158.12 57.57 -16.97
C ALA A 9 -156.99 58.60 -16.78
N ILE A 10 -157.30 59.78 -16.23
CA ILE A 10 -156.29 60.82 -15.97
C ILE A 10 -155.43 60.44 -14.75
N GLY A 11 -156.02 59.84 -13.71
CA GLY A 11 -155.28 59.40 -12.52
C GLY A 11 -154.28 58.28 -12.79
N THR A 12 -154.59 57.33 -13.69
CA THR A 12 -153.67 56.24 -14.07
C THR A 12 -152.50 56.73 -14.92
N VAL A 13 -152.74 57.69 -15.84
CA VAL A 13 -151.68 58.29 -16.66
C VAL A 13 -150.72 59.13 -15.81
N VAL A 14 -151.23 59.89 -14.83
CA VAL A 14 -150.40 60.70 -13.91
C VAL A 14 -149.54 59.82 -12.97
N ALA A 15 -150.00 58.62 -12.61
CA ALA A 15 -149.23 57.67 -11.80
C ALA A 15 -148.21 56.84 -12.63
N LEU A 16 -148.48 56.61 -13.91
CA LEU A 16 -147.61 55.83 -14.81
C LEU A 16 -146.34 56.60 -15.24
N VAL A 17 -146.42 57.92 -15.41
CA VAL A 17 -145.29 58.76 -15.79
C VAL A 17 -144.12 58.72 -14.77
N PRO A 18 -144.32 58.89 -13.45
CA PRO A 18 -143.23 58.77 -12.48
C PRO A 18 -142.73 57.32 -12.32
N LEU A 19 -143.58 56.31 -12.53
CA LEU A 19 -143.18 54.90 -12.52
C LEU A 19 -142.29 54.56 -13.73
N LEU A 20 -142.65 55.04 -14.92
CA LEU A 20 -141.83 54.88 -16.14
C LEU A 20 -140.55 55.72 -16.08
N ALA A 21 -140.59 56.93 -15.50
CA ALA A 21 -139.39 57.72 -15.23
C ALA A 21 -138.49 57.06 -14.18
N GLY A 22 -139.07 56.43 -13.16
CA GLY A 22 -138.38 55.62 -12.15
C GLY A 22 -137.72 54.40 -12.77
N LEU A 23 -138.45 53.62 -13.57
CA LEU A 23 -137.96 52.46 -14.33
C LEU A 23 -136.87 52.87 -15.34
N TRP A 24 -137.04 54.00 -16.04
CA TRP A 24 -136.04 54.53 -16.94
C TRP A 24 -134.80 55.00 -16.18
N SER A 25 -134.95 55.64 -15.02
CA SER A 25 -133.82 56.03 -14.18
C SER A 25 -133.09 54.82 -13.58
N LEU A 26 -133.83 53.77 -13.22
CA LEU A 26 -133.28 52.50 -12.72
C LEU A 26 -132.57 51.75 -13.85
N GLN A 27 -133.16 51.65 -15.04
CA GLN A 27 -132.48 51.11 -16.22
C GLN A 27 -131.23 51.90 -16.56
N ARG A 28 -131.26 53.24 -16.47
CA ARG A 28 -130.11 54.09 -16.74
C ARG A 28 -129.03 53.95 -15.67
N ARG A 29 -129.40 53.75 -14.40
CA ARG A 29 -128.48 53.42 -13.30
C ARG A 29 -127.89 52.01 -13.46
N LEU A 30 -128.70 51.04 -13.87
CA LEU A 30 -128.26 49.66 -14.09
C LEU A 30 -127.32 49.56 -15.30
N ALA A 31 -127.64 50.25 -16.39
CA ALA A 31 -126.78 50.36 -17.57
C ALA A 31 -125.46 51.09 -17.26
N ARG A 32 -125.50 52.13 -16.41
CA ARG A 32 -124.28 52.79 -15.91
C ARG A 32 -123.45 51.86 -15.02
N ALA A 33 -124.08 51.15 -14.09
CA ALA A 33 -123.41 50.20 -13.22
C ALA A 33 -122.83 49.01 -14.01
N GLN A 34 -123.52 48.52 -15.03
CA GLN A 34 -123.03 47.50 -15.96
C GLN A 34 -121.85 48.03 -16.80
N GLY A 35 -121.91 49.27 -17.27
CA GLY A 35 -120.79 49.92 -17.95
C GLY A 35 -119.57 50.11 -17.04
N GLU A 36 -119.78 50.50 -15.78
CA GLU A 36 -118.72 50.61 -14.77
C GLU A 36 -118.14 49.23 -14.40
N GLN A 37 -118.97 48.19 -14.27
CA GLN A 37 -118.51 46.83 -14.03
C GLN A 37 -117.71 46.27 -15.20
N ALA A 38 -118.15 46.49 -16.44
CA ALA A 38 -117.42 46.07 -17.63
C ALA A 38 -116.06 46.80 -17.73
N LEU A 39 -116.02 48.11 -17.45
CA LEU A 39 -114.79 48.89 -17.42
C LEU A 39 -113.84 48.41 -16.31
N LEU A 40 -114.37 48.07 -15.13
CA LEU A 40 -113.58 47.54 -14.02
C LEU A 40 -113.05 46.13 -14.32
N GLN A 41 -113.83 45.28 -14.98
CA GLN A 41 -113.38 43.96 -15.45
C GLN A 41 -112.27 44.09 -16.49
N GLU A 42 -112.42 44.98 -17.47
CA GLU A 42 -111.39 45.21 -18.49
C GLU A 42 -110.10 45.74 -17.86
N ARG A 43 -110.19 46.65 -16.87
CA ARG A 43 -109.03 47.12 -16.09
C ARG A 43 -108.40 46.01 -15.25
N LEU A 44 -109.20 45.13 -14.66
CA LEU A 44 -108.73 43.99 -13.88
C LEU A 44 -107.97 43.01 -14.78
N GLU A 45 -108.53 42.65 -15.94
CA GLU A 45 -107.90 41.77 -16.93
C GLU A 45 -106.60 42.39 -17.45
N HIS A 46 -106.61 43.68 -17.79
CA HIS A 46 -105.40 44.39 -18.21
C HIS A 46 -104.33 44.44 -17.10
N ALA A 47 -104.74 44.61 -15.83
CA ALA A 47 -103.82 44.57 -14.69
C ALA A 47 -103.28 43.15 -14.41
N GLN A 48 -104.10 42.12 -14.59
CA GLN A 48 -103.66 40.72 -14.47
C GLN A 48 -102.70 40.32 -15.58
N LEU A 49 -102.96 40.75 -16.81
CA LEU A 49 -102.06 40.54 -17.95
C LEU A 49 -100.73 41.29 -17.75
N SER A 50 -100.75 42.53 -17.25
CA SER A 50 -99.52 43.26 -16.96
C SER A 50 -98.73 42.63 -15.81
N GLN A 51 -99.42 42.15 -14.76
CA GLN A 51 -98.79 41.42 -13.66
C GLN A 51 -98.17 40.10 -14.14
N ALA A 52 -98.86 39.34 -14.98
CA ALA A 52 -98.33 38.11 -15.56
C ALA A 52 -97.11 38.37 -16.45
N GLY A 53 -97.14 39.44 -17.25
CA GLY A 53 -96.00 39.88 -18.06
C GLY A 53 -94.78 40.26 -17.22
N LEU A 54 -94.99 40.99 -16.12
CA LEU A 54 -93.92 41.37 -15.18
C LEU A 54 -93.34 40.15 -14.44
N LEU A 55 -94.18 39.18 -14.05
CA LEU A 55 -93.73 37.93 -13.44
C LEU A 55 -92.87 37.11 -14.42
N ALA A 56 -93.30 37.00 -15.67
CA ALA A 56 -92.52 36.32 -16.71
C ALA A 56 -91.16 37.00 -16.96
N GLN A 57 -91.11 38.34 -16.94
CA GLN A 57 -89.84 39.08 -17.03
C GLN A 57 -88.95 38.85 -15.81
N LEU A 58 -89.53 38.78 -14.61
CA LEU A 58 -88.81 38.49 -13.36
C LEU A 58 -88.20 37.08 -13.37
N ASP A 59 -88.95 36.09 -13.85
CA ASP A 59 -88.49 34.71 -13.94
C ASP A 59 -87.41 34.55 -15.03
N ALA A 60 -87.54 35.24 -16.17
CA ALA A 60 -86.49 35.30 -17.18
C ALA A 60 -85.20 35.93 -16.63
N CYS A 61 -85.30 37.06 -15.91
CA CYS A 61 -84.15 37.72 -15.32
C CYS A 61 -83.50 36.87 -14.21
N ARG A 62 -84.29 36.11 -13.44
CA ARG A 62 -83.77 35.13 -12.47
C ARG A 62 -83.04 33.98 -13.14
N ALA A 63 -83.54 33.47 -14.27
CA ALA A 63 -82.88 32.42 -15.03
C ALA A 63 -81.52 32.89 -15.57
N GLU A 64 -81.46 34.10 -16.16
CA GLU A 64 -80.20 34.70 -16.61
C GLU A 64 -79.21 34.92 -15.45
N LEU A 65 -79.68 35.39 -14.30
CA LEU A 65 -78.85 35.54 -13.10
C LEU A 65 -78.30 34.21 -12.59
N ALA A 66 -79.11 33.14 -12.64
CA ALA A 66 -78.67 31.80 -12.27
C ALA A 66 -77.56 31.30 -13.20
N GLU A 67 -77.75 31.42 -14.52
CA GLU A 67 -76.76 31.03 -15.54
C GLU A 67 -75.44 31.81 -15.39
N VAL A 68 -75.51 33.13 -15.20
CA VAL A 68 -74.30 33.96 -14.96
C VAL A 68 -73.62 33.56 -13.65
N SER A 69 -74.37 33.22 -12.61
CA SER A 69 -73.80 32.78 -11.34
C SER A 69 -73.09 31.43 -11.46
N GLU A 70 -73.61 30.51 -12.27
CA GLU A 70 -73.03 29.21 -12.53
C GLU A 70 -71.72 29.33 -13.32
N ILE A 71 -71.72 30.11 -14.41
CA ILE A 71 -70.50 30.42 -15.19
C ILE A 71 -69.43 31.08 -14.31
N LYS A 72 -69.83 32.01 -13.44
CA LYS A 72 -68.89 32.67 -12.53
C LYS A 72 -68.25 31.69 -11.54
N VAL A 73 -69.03 30.72 -11.03
CA VAL A 73 -68.50 29.67 -10.14
C VAL A 73 -67.53 28.78 -10.90
N GLU A 74 -67.85 28.35 -12.12
CA GLU A 74 -66.94 27.56 -12.98
C GLU A 74 -65.64 28.31 -13.28
N GLN A 75 -65.71 29.59 -13.62
CA GLN A 75 -64.50 30.40 -13.85
C GLN A 75 -63.67 30.57 -12.58
N GLN A 76 -64.30 30.69 -11.41
CA GLN A 76 -63.60 30.79 -10.13
C GLN A 76 -62.90 29.48 -9.74
N THR A 77 -63.50 28.33 -10.03
CA THR A 77 -62.88 27.03 -9.78
C THR A 77 -61.72 26.78 -10.75
N GLU A 78 -61.87 27.13 -12.03
CA GLU A 78 -60.79 27.03 -13.01
C GLU A 78 -59.60 27.95 -12.65
N LEU A 79 -59.88 29.21 -12.28
CA LEU A 79 -58.84 30.14 -11.81
C LEU A 79 -58.15 29.64 -10.53
N ALA A 80 -58.88 29.01 -9.61
CA ALA A 80 -58.28 28.41 -8.42
C ALA A 80 -57.38 27.22 -8.79
N GLY A 81 -57.79 26.40 -9.76
CA GLY A 81 -56.98 25.31 -10.31
C GLY A 81 -55.68 25.81 -10.93
N LEU A 82 -55.78 26.78 -11.85
CA LEU A 82 -54.63 27.38 -12.53
C LEU A 82 -53.66 28.07 -11.55
N ARG A 83 -54.16 28.76 -10.52
CA ARG A 83 -53.31 29.35 -9.48
C ARG A 83 -52.51 28.31 -8.73
N ARG A 84 -53.17 27.20 -8.34
CA ARG A 84 -52.52 26.10 -7.63
C ARG A 84 -51.47 25.40 -8.49
N GLU A 85 -51.75 25.21 -9.79
CA GLU A 85 -50.78 24.69 -10.74
C GLU A 85 -49.57 25.63 -10.89
N ASN A 86 -49.81 26.94 -10.97
CA ASN A 86 -48.72 27.92 -11.06
C ASN A 86 -47.83 27.92 -9.80
N GLU A 87 -48.43 27.82 -8.61
CA GLU A 87 -47.70 27.70 -7.34
C GLU A 87 -46.83 26.43 -7.30
N LEU A 88 -47.36 25.29 -7.75
CA LEU A 88 -46.61 24.04 -7.83
C LEU A 88 -45.43 24.15 -8.81
N LEU A 89 -45.66 24.70 -9.99
CA LEU A 89 -44.60 24.92 -10.99
C LEU A 89 -43.52 25.88 -10.49
N GLN A 90 -43.90 26.90 -9.71
CA GLN A 90 -42.93 27.81 -9.07
C GLN A 90 -42.09 27.08 -8.01
N GLN A 91 -42.70 26.21 -7.22
CA GLN A 91 -41.99 25.39 -6.23
C GLN A 91 -41.03 24.41 -6.91
N GLU A 92 -41.47 23.69 -7.94
CA GLU A 92 -40.61 22.78 -8.71
C GLU A 92 -39.42 23.52 -9.34
N ARG A 93 -39.67 24.71 -9.89
CA ARG A 93 -38.60 25.53 -10.48
C ARG A 93 -37.62 26.04 -9.43
N GLN A 94 -38.08 26.33 -8.21
CA GLN A 94 -37.23 26.73 -7.10
C GLN A 94 -36.35 25.55 -6.63
N ILE A 95 -36.94 24.37 -6.44
CA ILE A 95 -36.21 23.14 -6.07
C ILE A 95 -35.17 22.80 -7.14
N ALA A 96 -35.54 22.89 -8.43
CA ALA A 96 -34.61 22.65 -9.54
C ALA A 96 -33.44 23.64 -9.55
N ARG A 97 -33.68 24.91 -9.22
CA ARG A 97 -32.62 25.93 -9.11
C ARG A 97 -31.67 25.64 -7.95
N GLU A 98 -32.20 25.27 -6.78
CA GLU A 98 -31.41 24.92 -5.60
C GLU A 98 -30.58 23.67 -5.85
N ALA A 99 -31.17 22.64 -6.47
CA ALA A 99 -30.45 21.44 -6.90
C ALA A 99 -29.31 21.78 -7.87
N ALA A 100 -29.56 22.60 -8.90
CA ALA A 100 -28.55 23.02 -9.85
C ALA A 100 -27.40 23.81 -9.18
N GLN A 101 -27.71 24.68 -8.22
CA GLN A 101 -26.69 25.40 -7.44
C GLN A 101 -25.85 24.43 -6.59
N SER A 102 -26.48 23.46 -5.92
CA SER A 102 -25.75 22.46 -5.13
C SER A 102 -24.81 21.61 -5.99
N TRP A 103 -25.26 21.22 -7.18
CA TRP A 103 -24.44 20.48 -8.14
C TRP A 103 -23.27 21.30 -8.67
N ASN A 104 -23.48 22.58 -8.97
CA ASN A 104 -22.38 23.46 -9.38
C ASN A 104 -21.34 23.63 -8.27
N GLN A 105 -21.76 23.84 -7.01
CA GLN A 105 -20.84 23.92 -5.88
C GLN A 105 -20.06 22.61 -5.68
N GLN A 106 -20.72 21.46 -5.82
CA GLN A 106 -20.05 20.16 -5.72
C GLN A 106 -19.05 19.97 -6.87
N ARG A 107 -19.40 20.40 -8.08
CA ARG A 107 -18.52 20.34 -9.25
C ARG A 107 -17.28 21.22 -9.06
N GLU A 108 -17.44 22.43 -8.55
CA GLU A 108 -16.32 23.34 -8.25
C GLU A 108 -15.40 22.77 -7.16
N ARG A 109 -15.96 22.15 -6.11
CA ARG A 109 -15.17 21.46 -5.07
C ARG A 109 -14.36 20.31 -5.65
N ASN A 110 -14.99 19.46 -6.46
CA ASN A 110 -14.33 18.33 -7.11
C ASN A 110 -13.26 18.81 -8.11
N GLU A 111 -13.51 19.87 -8.86
CA GLU A 111 -12.51 20.47 -9.76
C GLU A 111 -11.30 21.04 -8.98
N ALA A 112 -11.54 21.67 -7.83
CA ALA A 112 -10.46 22.17 -6.97
C ALA A 112 -9.63 21.02 -6.37
N GLU A 113 -10.28 19.96 -5.92
CA GLU A 113 -9.61 18.77 -5.39
C GLU A 113 -8.81 18.04 -6.47
N LEU A 114 -9.37 17.90 -7.68
CA LEU A 114 -8.65 17.34 -8.83
C LEU A 114 -7.42 18.18 -9.18
N ARG A 115 -7.51 19.51 -9.18
CA ARG A 115 -6.37 20.40 -9.41
C ARG A 115 -5.29 20.22 -8.34
N ARG A 116 -5.68 20.11 -7.07
CA ARG A 116 -4.76 19.87 -5.96
C ARG A 116 -4.05 18.52 -6.11
N LEU A 117 -4.79 17.44 -6.34
CA LEU A 117 -4.22 16.10 -6.55
C LEU A 117 -3.30 16.06 -7.77
N THR A 118 -3.67 16.74 -8.86
CA THR A 118 -2.83 16.82 -10.06
C THR A 118 -1.50 17.53 -9.76
N ALA A 119 -1.54 18.60 -8.96
CA ALA A 119 -0.34 19.31 -8.53
C ALA A 119 0.54 18.45 -7.59
N GLU A 120 -0.06 17.72 -6.65
CA GLU A 120 0.65 16.78 -5.77
C GLU A 120 1.32 15.66 -6.59
N CYS A 121 0.62 15.07 -7.55
CA CYS A 121 1.18 14.06 -8.45
C CYS A 121 2.33 14.60 -9.29
N ALA A 122 2.23 15.84 -9.80
CA ALA A 122 3.30 16.47 -10.55
C ALA A 122 4.54 16.74 -9.67
N ALA A 123 4.33 17.18 -8.42
CA ALA A 123 5.42 17.39 -7.46
C ALA A 123 6.12 16.07 -7.10
N LEU A 124 5.35 15.03 -6.78
CA LEU A 124 5.89 13.68 -6.51
C LEU A 124 6.64 13.10 -7.71
N ALA A 125 6.14 13.31 -8.93
CA ALA A 125 6.82 12.87 -10.14
C ALA A 125 8.15 13.60 -10.35
N ALA A 126 8.20 14.90 -10.09
CA ALA A 126 9.42 15.69 -10.17
C ALA A 126 10.45 15.25 -9.11
N GLU A 127 10.03 15.04 -7.86
CA GLU A 127 10.89 14.56 -6.78
C GLU A 127 11.46 13.17 -7.09
N LEU A 128 10.64 12.27 -7.63
CA LEU A 128 11.08 10.92 -7.99
C LEU A 128 12.08 10.94 -9.15
N GLN A 129 11.89 11.84 -10.11
CA GLN A 129 12.84 12.04 -11.21
C GLN A 129 14.18 12.61 -10.70
N GLU A 130 14.14 13.64 -9.86
CA GLU A 130 15.35 14.22 -9.25
C GLU A 130 16.12 13.18 -8.42
N ASN A 131 15.42 12.34 -7.66
CA ASN A 131 16.04 11.30 -6.86
C ASN A 131 16.69 10.21 -7.74
N ARG A 132 16.08 9.87 -8.88
CA ARG A 132 16.68 8.97 -9.88
C ARG A 132 17.92 9.58 -10.52
N ASP A 133 17.87 10.84 -10.92
CA ASP A 133 19.00 11.53 -11.53
C ASP A 133 20.18 11.64 -10.54
N ASN A 134 19.89 11.96 -9.27
CA ASN A 134 20.87 11.95 -8.19
C ASN A 134 21.47 10.57 -7.94
N GLN A 135 20.67 9.50 -7.96
CA GLN A 135 21.18 8.13 -7.83
C GLN A 135 22.08 7.75 -9.00
N GLN A 136 21.69 8.10 -10.23
CA GLN A 136 22.48 7.83 -11.41
C GLN A 136 23.82 8.58 -11.37
N GLN A 137 23.80 9.85 -10.99
CA GLN A 137 25.01 10.66 -10.86
C GLN A 137 25.95 10.10 -9.79
N ARG A 138 25.43 9.64 -8.64
CA ARG A 138 26.25 8.93 -7.62
C ARG A 138 26.88 7.65 -8.15
N LEU A 139 26.17 6.89 -9.00
CA LEU A 139 26.72 5.68 -9.62
C LEU A 139 27.85 6.04 -10.59
N ASP A 140 27.66 7.08 -11.38
CA ASP A 140 28.66 7.55 -12.34
C ASP A 140 29.91 8.10 -11.61
N ASP A 141 29.73 8.86 -10.53
CA ASP A 141 30.82 9.35 -9.66
C ASP A 141 31.61 8.19 -9.04
N LEU A 142 30.93 7.16 -8.53
CA LEU A 142 31.58 5.96 -7.99
C LEU A 142 32.37 5.20 -9.06
N GLN A 143 31.83 5.10 -10.28
CA GLN A 143 32.55 4.49 -11.41
C GLN A 143 33.78 5.32 -11.80
N GLY A 144 33.66 6.65 -11.82
CA GLY A 144 34.76 7.58 -12.06
C GLY A 144 35.87 7.43 -11.03
N ALA A 145 35.53 7.52 -9.75
CA ALA A 145 36.48 7.35 -8.64
C ALA A 145 37.17 5.98 -8.68
N ARG A 146 36.45 4.92 -9.06
CA ARG A 146 37.03 3.58 -9.24
C ARG A 146 38.05 3.54 -10.37
N ASN A 147 37.73 4.15 -11.52
CA ASN A 147 38.63 4.19 -12.67
C ASN A 147 39.87 5.02 -12.38
N GLU A 148 39.71 6.14 -11.66
CA GLU A 148 40.80 6.99 -11.22
C GLU A 148 41.71 6.26 -10.22
N LEU A 149 41.14 5.57 -9.22
CA LEU A 149 41.90 4.69 -8.33
C LEU A 149 42.67 3.61 -9.11
N ARG A 150 42.06 2.98 -10.12
CA ARG A 150 42.72 1.98 -10.97
C ARG A 150 43.91 2.59 -11.73
N ALA A 151 43.74 3.79 -12.26
CA ALA A 151 44.80 4.51 -12.96
C ALA A 151 45.94 4.92 -12.01
N GLN A 152 45.62 5.49 -10.85
CA GLN A 152 46.59 5.87 -9.83
C GLN A 152 47.34 4.65 -9.28
N PHE A 153 46.66 3.52 -9.06
CA PHE A 153 47.30 2.26 -8.69
C PHE A 153 48.25 1.76 -9.78
N SER A 154 47.84 1.82 -11.05
CA SER A 154 48.70 1.45 -12.17
C SER A 154 49.93 2.34 -12.25
N GLU A 155 49.77 3.65 -12.06
CA GLU A 155 50.88 4.61 -12.10
C GLU A 155 51.82 4.43 -10.90
N LEU A 156 51.28 4.20 -9.69
CA LEU A 156 52.08 3.88 -8.51
C LEU A 156 52.83 2.57 -8.69
N ALA A 157 52.18 1.55 -9.26
CA ALA A 157 52.81 0.27 -9.54
C ALA A 157 53.95 0.43 -10.53
N THR A 158 53.75 1.17 -11.64
CA THR A 158 54.80 1.47 -12.61
C THR A 158 55.94 2.28 -11.99
N LYS A 159 55.63 3.34 -11.22
CA LYS A 159 56.65 4.14 -10.52
C LYS A 159 57.44 3.32 -9.50
N ILE A 160 56.78 2.49 -8.69
CA ILE A 160 57.45 1.61 -7.72
C ILE A 160 58.30 0.55 -8.44
N PHE A 161 57.84 0.03 -9.59
CA PHE A 161 58.61 -0.88 -10.43
C PHE A 161 59.84 -0.18 -11.01
N ASP A 162 59.70 1.01 -11.62
CA ASP A 162 60.79 1.77 -12.24
C ASP A 162 61.82 2.27 -11.21
N GLU A 163 61.35 2.76 -10.05
CA GLU A 163 62.20 3.27 -8.96
C GLU A 163 62.95 2.14 -8.24
N ARG A 164 62.40 0.91 -8.26
CA ARG A 164 63.11 -0.30 -7.82
C ARG A 164 63.98 -0.92 -8.92
N GLU A 165 63.64 -0.83 -10.19
CA GLU A 165 64.46 -1.34 -11.29
C GLU A 165 65.76 -0.52 -11.45
N GLN A 166 65.71 0.80 -11.26
CA GLN A 166 66.92 1.66 -11.25
C GLN A 166 67.84 1.45 -10.03
N ARG A 167 67.31 1.00 -8.87
CA ARG A 167 68.11 0.72 -7.67
C ARG A 167 68.59 -0.72 -7.54
N PHE A 168 68.25 -1.62 -8.48
CA PHE A 168 68.37 -3.07 -8.28
C PHE A 168 68.88 -3.83 -9.51
N ALA A 169 69.53 -3.13 -10.44
CA ALA A 169 69.93 -3.63 -11.76
C ALA A 169 71.11 -4.62 -11.80
N GLU A 170 71.62 -5.14 -10.67
CA GLU A 170 72.80 -6.02 -10.73
C GLU A 170 72.65 -7.47 -10.20
N THR A 171 71.55 -7.94 -9.58
CA THR A 171 71.58 -9.38 -9.14
C THR A 171 70.26 -10.15 -8.88
N SER A 172 69.08 -9.82 -9.42
CA SER A 172 67.87 -10.63 -9.08
C SER A 172 66.73 -10.76 -10.09
N GLN A 173 67.02 -10.86 -11.39
CA GLN A 173 65.97 -11.09 -12.40
C GLN A 173 65.35 -12.51 -12.35
N GLN A 174 66.13 -13.54 -11.99
CA GLN A 174 65.64 -14.93 -12.01
C GLN A 174 64.89 -15.38 -10.74
N ARG A 175 65.09 -14.71 -9.59
CA ARG A 175 64.45 -15.10 -8.31
C ARG A 175 63.08 -14.46 -8.08
N LEU A 176 62.78 -13.34 -8.74
CA LEU A 176 61.53 -12.58 -8.52
C LEU A 176 60.36 -13.01 -9.43
N GLY A 177 60.61 -13.58 -10.61
CA GLY A 177 59.52 -14.14 -11.45
C GLY A 177 58.71 -15.20 -10.70
N GLN A 178 59.39 -16.07 -9.94
CA GLN A 178 58.75 -17.09 -9.10
C GLN A 178 57.96 -16.53 -7.91
N LEU A 179 58.23 -15.28 -7.48
CA LEU A 179 57.52 -14.62 -6.38
C LEU A 179 56.35 -13.74 -6.86
N LEU A 180 56.43 -13.21 -8.08
CA LEU A 180 55.43 -12.30 -8.64
C LEU A 180 54.35 -13.01 -9.47
N ASP A 181 54.67 -14.13 -10.10
CA ASP A 181 53.69 -14.94 -10.84
C ASP A 181 52.50 -15.40 -9.97
N PRO A 182 52.69 -15.86 -8.71
CA PRO A 182 51.58 -16.24 -7.83
C PRO A 182 50.68 -15.05 -7.45
N LEU A 183 51.21 -13.83 -7.41
CA LEU A 183 50.43 -12.62 -7.11
C LEU A 183 49.55 -12.23 -8.29
N LYS A 184 50.10 -12.29 -9.51
CA LYS A 184 49.39 -12.02 -10.76
C LYS A 184 48.25 -13.02 -10.98
N GLU A 185 48.51 -14.32 -10.77
CA GLU A 185 47.48 -15.35 -10.84
C GLU A 185 46.39 -15.14 -9.78
N ARG A 186 46.74 -14.75 -8.55
CA ARG A 186 45.74 -14.48 -7.50
C ARG A 186 44.89 -13.25 -7.78
N ILE A 187 45.45 -12.21 -8.38
CA ILE A 187 44.69 -11.02 -8.79
C ILE A 187 43.74 -11.35 -9.94
N GLN A 188 44.18 -12.12 -10.95
CA GLN A 188 43.28 -12.58 -12.01
C GLN A 188 42.19 -13.52 -11.49
N ALA A 189 42.52 -14.41 -10.55
CA ALA A 189 41.54 -15.28 -9.90
C ALA A 189 40.58 -14.52 -8.97
N PHE A 190 40.97 -13.35 -8.48
CA PHE A 190 40.12 -12.44 -7.72
C PHE A 190 39.19 -11.65 -8.64
N GLU A 191 39.72 -11.05 -9.72
CA GLU A 191 38.94 -10.33 -10.74
C GLU A 191 37.86 -11.25 -11.33
N LYS A 192 38.22 -12.50 -11.67
CA LYS A 192 37.27 -13.49 -12.18
C LYS A 192 36.21 -13.88 -11.14
N ARG A 193 36.58 -14.02 -9.86
CA ARG A 193 35.61 -14.30 -8.77
C ARG A 193 34.65 -13.14 -8.52
N VAL A 194 35.13 -11.91 -8.66
CA VAL A 194 34.31 -10.71 -8.52
C VAL A 194 33.31 -10.63 -9.68
N ASP A 195 33.75 -10.84 -10.93
CA ASP A 195 32.86 -10.89 -12.09
C ASP A 195 31.83 -12.03 -12.00
N GLU A 196 32.27 -13.23 -11.57
CA GLU A 196 31.36 -14.35 -11.31
C GLU A 196 30.34 -14.02 -10.22
N SER A 197 30.76 -13.36 -9.13
CA SER A 197 29.86 -12.90 -8.06
C SER A 197 28.84 -11.87 -8.56
N TYR A 198 29.24 -10.92 -9.42
CA TYR A 198 28.33 -9.94 -10.01
C TYR A 198 27.33 -10.60 -10.96
N GLN A 199 27.77 -11.56 -11.78
CA GLN A 199 26.86 -12.33 -12.62
C GLN A 199 25.91 -13.20 -11.81
N GLN A 200 26.37 -13.73 -10.68
CA GLN A 200 25.55 -14.54 -9.78
C GLN A 200 24.51 -13.68 -9.05
N GLU A 201 24.89 -12.49 -8.57
CA GLU A 201 23.95 -11.53 -7.97
C GLU A 201 22.89 -11.05 -8.99
N ALA A 202 23.30 -10.75 -10.23
CA ALA A 202 22.37 -10.38 -11.30
C ALA A 202 21.40 -11.54 -11.64
N ARG A 203 21.90 -12.78 -11.67
CA ARG A 203 21.06 -13.98 -11.86
C ARG A 203 20.11 -14.21 -10.68
N GLU A 204 20.56 -13.99 -9.45
CA GLU A 204 19.71 -14.08 -8.25
C GLU A 204 18.58 -13.05 -8.30
N ARG A 205 18.86 -11.80 -8.69
CA ARG A 205 17.83 -10.76 -8.88
C ARG A 205 16.82 -11.13 -9.97
N PHE A 206 17.28 -11.65 -11.11
CA PHE A 206 16.40 -12.16 -12.16
C PHE A 206 15.58 -13.39 -11.71
N SER A 207 16.18 -14.27 -10.89
CA SER A 207 15.48 -15.41 -10.29
C SER A 207 14.39 -14.94 -9.34
N LEU A 208 14.61 -13.84 -8.62
CA LEU A 208 13.66 -13.28 -7.66
C LEU A 208 12.42 -12.72 -8.34
N SER A 209 12.58 -12.05 -9.48
CA SER A 209 11.45 -11.64 -10.35
C SER A 209 10.70 -12.84 -10.93
N LYS A 210 11.42 -13.87 -11.38
CA LYS A 210 10.80 -15.11 -11.86
C LYS A 210 10.05 -15.86 -10.76
N GLU A 211 10.58 -15.87 -9.53
CA GLU A 211 9.94 -16.49 -8.38
C GLU A 211 8.74 -15.66 -7.91
N LEU A 212 8.75 -14.32 -8.11
CA LEU A 212 7.58 -13.45 -7.94
C LEU A 212 6.48 -13.76 -8.95
N GLU A 213 6.80 -13.92 -10.24
CA GLU A 213 5.84 -14.35 -11.26
C GLU A 213 5.31 -15.76 -10.97
N ARG A 214 6.18 -16.68 -10.56
CA ARG A 214 5.81 -18.03 -10.14
C ARG A 214 4.88 -17.98 -8.94
N LEU A 215 5.14 -17.11 -7.97
CA LEU A 215 4.27 -16.88 -6.82
C LEU A 215 2.92 -16.33 -7.22
N GLN A 216 2.86 -15.37 -8.15
CA GLN A 216 1.59 -14.86 -8.68
C GLN A 216 0.78 -15.98 -9.35
N GLN A 217 1.43 -16.83 -10.16
CA GLN A 217 0.80 -17.98 -10.80
C GLN A 217 0.38 -19.05 -9.79
N LEU A 218 1.20 -19.31 -8.77
CA LEU A 218 0.88 -20.23 -7.68
C LEU A 218 -0.31 -19.70 -6.87
N ASN A 219 -0.39 -18.38 -6.65
CA ASN A 219 -1.50 -17.74 -5.96
C ASN A 219 -2.82 -17.87 -6.72
N GLN A 220 -2.79 -17.67 -8.04
CA GLN A 220 -3.95 -17.90 -8.89
C GLN A 220 -4.39 -19.37 -8.81
N ARG A 221 -3.44 -20.31 -8.96
CA ARG A 221 -3.73 -21.75 -8.85
C ARG A 221 -4.22 -22.17 -7.46
N LEU A 222 -3.63 -21.65 -6.39
CA LEU A 222 -4.04 -21.91 -5.01
C LEU A 222 -5.40 -21.29 -4.72
N GLY A 223 -5.74 -20.13 -5.28
CA GLY A 223 -7.08 -19.56 -5.22
C GLY A 223 -8.13 -20.43 -5.90
N ASP A 224 -7.81 -20.96 -7.08
CA ASP A 224 -8.67 -21.86 -7.84
C ASP A 224 -8.81 -23.23 -7.16
N GLU A 225 -7.70 -23.80 -6.68
CA GLU A 225 -7.66 -25.06 -5.94
C GLU A 225 -8.34 -24.93 -4.58
N ALA A 226 -8.15 -23.83 -3.84
CA ALA A 226 -8.85 -23.57 -2.59
C ALA A 226 -10.36 -23.46 -2.83
N THR A 227 -10.80 -22.81 -3.90
CA THR A 227 -12.24 -22.71 -4.24
C THR A 227 -12.85 -24.07 -4.58
N ASN A 228 -12.12 -24.90 -5.33
CA ASN A 228 -12.56 -26.25 -5.68
C ASN A 228 -12.50 -27.24 -4.49
N LEU A 229 -11.47 -27.14 -3.65
CA LEU A 229 -11.29 -27.98 -2.48
C LEU A 229 -12.25 -27.60 -1.35
N THR A 230 -12.59 -26.32 -1.23
CA THR A 230 -13.66 -25.81 -0.35
C THR A 230 -15.02 -26.43 -0.69
N ARG A 231 -15.23 -26.83 -1.95
CA ARG A 231 -16.42 -27.57 -2.39
C ARG A 231 -16.32 -29.09 -2.09
N ALA A 232 -15.11 -29.62 -1.96
CA ALA A 232 -14.82 -31.06 -1.75
C ALA A 232 -14.65 -31.47 -0.28
N LEU A 233 -14.16 -30.58 0.60
CA LEU A 233 -13.92 -30.87 2.02
C LEU A 233 -15.18 -30.58 2.87
N LYS A 234 -15.90 -31.65 3.24
CA LYS A 234 -16.97 -31.62 4.26
C LYS A 234 -16.43 -32.10 5.61
N GLY A 235 -16.24 -31.19 6.58
CA GLY A 235 -15.90 -31.52 7.97
C GLY A 235 -14.93 -30.53 8.65
N GLN A 236 -15.15 -30.24 9.93
CA GLN A 236 -14.40 -29.21 10.69
C GLN A 236 -12.96 -29.63 11.02
N LYS A 237 -12.70 -30.92 11.26
CA LYS A 237 -11.33 -31.45 11.54
C LYS A 237 -10.43 -31.47 10.30
N THR A 238 -10.98 -31.82 9.13
CA THR A 238 -10.22 -31.84 7.88
C THR A 238 -9.89 -30.44 7.37
N GLN A 239 -10.71 -29.44 7.69
CA GLN A 239 -10.45 -28.02 7.41
C GLN A 239 -9.30 -27.46 8.24
N GLY A 240 -9.25 -27.77 9.55
CA GLY A 240 -8.15 -27.34 10.42
C GLY A 240 -6.80 -27.84 9.93
N ASN A 241 -6.70 -29.14 9.66
CA ASN A 241 -5.48 -29.76 9.14
C ASN A 241 -5.07 -29.20 7.75
N TRP A 242 -6.04 -28.78 6.93
CA TRP A 242 -5.74 -28.15 5.64
C TRP A 242 -5.19 -26.73 5.82
N GLY A 243 -5.76 -25.94 6.74
CA GLY A 243 -5.23 -24.61 7.08
C GLY A 243 -3.79 -24.68 7.58
N GLU A 244 -3.46 -25.67 8.42
CA GLU A 244 -2.10 -25.93 8.88
C GLU A 244 -1.16 -26.32 7.73
N LEU A 245 -1.59 -27.20 6.81
CA LEU A 245 -0.80 -27.59 5.65
C LEU A 245 -0.51 -26.41 4.71
N VAL A 246 -1.49 -25.53 4.49
CA VAL A 246 -1.30 -24.32 3.68
C VAL A 246 -0.32 -23.37 4.38
N LEU A 247 -0.45 -23.19 5.69
CA LEU A 247 0.49 -22.39 6.48
C LEU A 247 1.92 -22.92 6.36
N GLU A 248 2.12 -24.24 6.54
CA GLU A 248 3.44 -24.87 6.43
C GLU A 248 4.04 -24.67 5.04
N ARG A 249 3.25 -24.85 3.96
CA ARG A 249 3.71 -24.57 2.59
C ARG A 249 4.10 -23.11 2.39
N VAL A 250 3.34 -22.15 2.93
CA VAL A 250 3.68 -20.72 2.78
C VAL A 250 5.00 -20.41 3.48
N LEU A 251 5.25 -21.00 4.65
CA LEU A 251 6.53 -20.85 5.38
C LEU A 251 7.71 -21.42 4.59
N GLU A 252 7.55 -22.62 4.02
CA GLU A 252 8.58 -23.26 3.18
C GLU A 252 8.87 -22.43 1.92
N HIS A 253 7.85 -21.90 1.24
CA HIS A 253 8.01 -21.06 0.05
C HIS A 253 8.63 -19.69 0.37
N ALA A 254 8.46 -19.20 1.59
CA ALA A 254 9.17 -18.02 2.07
C ALA A 254 10.67 -18.28 2.33
N GLY A 255 11.13 -19.53 2.22
CA GLY A 255 12.51 -19.93 2.44
C GLY A 255 12.85 -20.22 3.90
N LEU A 256 11.86 -20.38 4.77
CA LEU A 256 12.08 -20.74 6.16
C LEU A 256 12.24 -22.26 6.33
N GLU A 257 13.21 -22.66 7.14
CA GLU A 257 13.54 -24.02 7.53
C GLU A 257 12.89 -24.39 8.87
N LYS A 258 12.17 -25.51 8.89
CA LYS A 258 11.55 -26.07 10.08
C LYS A 258 12.61 -26.48 11.10
N GLY A 259 12.38 -26.14 12.36
CA GLY A 259 13.30 -26.43 13.47
C GLY A 259 14.43 -25.40 13.64
N ARG A 260 14.67 -24.52 12.65
CA ARG A 260 15.60 -23.40 12.76
C ARG A 260 14.88 -22.06 12.81
N GLU A 261 14.17 -21.70 11.74
CA GLU A 261 13.49 -20.41 11.63
C GLU A 261 12.03 -20.47 12.09
N TYR A 262 11.38 -21.63 12.04
CA TYR A 262 10.06 -21.80 12.63
C TYR A 262 9.89 -23.14 13.31
N HIS A 263 8.97 -23.20 14.27
CA HIS A 263 8.60 -24.38 15.00
C HIS A 263 7.07 -24.53 15.01
N THR A 264 6.59 -25.75 14.79
CA THR A 264 5.17 -26.09 14.83
C THR A 264 4.80 -26.68 16.19
N GLN A 265 3.59 -26.43 16.68
CA GLN A 265 3.00 -27.10 17.87
C GLN A 265 3.84 -26.98 19.16
N VAL A 266 4.56 -25.87 19.33
CA VAL A 266 5.39 -25.63 20.52
C VAL A 266 4.51 -25.51 21.75
N SER A 267 4.83 -26.26 22.81
CA SER A 267 4.11 -26.16 24.07
C SER A 267 4.81 -25.13 24.96
N LEU A 268 4.15 -24.01 25.19
CA LEU A 268 4.62 -22.91 26.03
C LEU A 268 3.87 -22.91 27.36
N LYS A 269 4.55 -22.54 28.43
CA LYS A 269 3.96 -22.41 29.77
C LYS A 269 3.84 -20.94 30.13
N GLY A 270 2.66 -20.52 30.57
CA GLY A 270 2.46 -19.19 31.14
C GLY A 270 2.89 -19.11 32.60
N ALA A 271 3.04 -17.89 33.10
CA ALA A 271 3.43 -17.60 34.48
C ALA A 271 2.51 -18.24 35.55
N GLY A 272 1.25 -18.56 35.19
CA GLY A 272 0.28 -19.27 36.04
C GLY A 272 0.26 -20.79 35.89
N GLY A 273 1.14 -21.40 35.09
CA GLY A 273 1.16 -22.84 34.80
C GLY A 273 0.21 -23.30 33.68
N GLU A 274 -0.50 -22.36 33.05
CA GLU A 274 -1.36 -22.62 31.89
C GLU A 274 -0.54 -23.01 30.65
N ARG A 275 -1.05 -23.97 29.88
CA ARG A 275 -0.38 -24.48 28.67
C ARG A 275 -0.93 -23.78 27.44
N PHE A 276 -0.07 -23.05 26.74
CA PHE A 276 -0.37 -22.41 25.46
C PHE A 276 0.31 -23.19 24.35
N GLN A 277 -0.41 -23.46 23.27
CA GLN A 277 0.11 -24.16 22.12
C GLN A 277 -0.28 -23.40 20.86
N PRO A 278 0.55 -22.44 20.41
CA PRO A 278 0.37 -21.84 19.11
C PRO A 278 0.61 -22.85 17.98
N ASP A 279 -0.03 -22.62 16.84
CA ASP A 279 0.13 -23.50 15.67
C ASP A 279 1.55 -23.39 15.12
N VAL A 280 2.05 -22.16 14.95
CA VAL A 280 3.43 -21.89 14.50
C VAL A 280 4.07 -20.76 15.31
N LEU A 281 5.34 -20.94 15.64
CA LEU A 281 6.25 -19.95 16.20
C LEU A 281 7.37 -19.66 15.19
N ILE A 282 7.53 -18.41 14.77
CA ILE A 282 8.56 -17.97 13.83
C ILE A 282 9.61 -17.15 14.59
N ARG A 283 10.89 -17.45 14.39
CA ARG A 283 12.02 -16.69 14.95
C ARG A 283 12.44 -15.58 14.01
N LEU A 284 12.67 -14.40 14.56
CA LEU A 284 13.10 -13.19 13.89
C LEU A 284 14.52 -12.80 14.33
N PRO A 285 15.23 -11.95 13.56
CA PRO A 285 16.52 -11.41 13.97
C PRO A 285 16.44 -10.68 15.32
N GLY A 286 17.52 -10.72 16.10
CA GLY A 286 17.59 -10.08 17.42
C GLY A 286 16.77 -10.81 18.50
N ASP A 287 16.74 -12.14 18.45
CA ASP A 287 16.03 -13.06 19.36
C ASP A 287 14.51 -12.85 19.45
N ARG A 288 13.93 -12.07 18.53
CA ARG A 288 12.49 -11.81 18.52
C ARG A 288 11.70 -12.98 17.97
N GLN A 289 10.42 -13.08 18.33
CA GLN A 289 9.56 -14.18 17.89
C GLN A 289 8.16 -13.68 17.47
N VAL A 290 7.55 -14.35 16.50
CA VAL A 290 6.18 -14.08 16.04
C VAL A 290 5.38 -15.35 16.10
N ILE A 291 4.16 -15.23 16.62
CA ILE A 291 3.23 -16.33 16.73
C ILE A 291 2.21 -16.24 15.60
N VAL A 292 1.91 -17.39 14.99
CA VAL A 292 0.87 -17.53 13.98
C VAL A 292 -0.15 -18.57 14.44
N ASP A 293 -1.43 -18.19 14.43
CA ASP A 293 -2.58 -19.04 14.73
C ASP A 293 -3.47 -19.14 13.48
N ALA A 294 -3.78 -20.36 13.03
CA ALA A 294 -4.45 -20.64 11.75
C ALA A 294 -5.92 -21.08 11.92
N LYS A 295 -6.50 -20.95 13.12
CA LYS A 295 -7.71 -21.67 13.50
C LYS A 295 -9.03 -21.01 13.07
N VAL A 296 -9.11 -20.46 11.85
CA VAL A 296 -10.32 -19.81 11.35
C VAL A 296 -11.29 -20.83 10.73
N SER A 297 -12.51 -20.92 11.27
CA SER A 297 -13.57 -21.75 10.70
C SER A 297 -14.10 -21.17 9.39
N LEU A 298 -13.96 -21.92 8.28
CA LEU A 298 -14.38 -21.52 6.93
C LEU A 298 -15.77 -22.01 6.53
N SER A 299 -16.51 -22.64 7.44
CA SER A 299 -17.84 -23.19 7.19
C SER A 299 -18.87 -22.15 6.73
N ALA A 300 -18.81 -20.93 7.28
CA ALA A 300 -19.70 -19.84 6.90
C ALA A 300 -19.35 -19.27 5.52
N TYR A 301 -18.05 -19.18 5.20
CA TYR A 301 -17.61 -18.78 3.86
C TYR A 301 -18.00 -19.81 2.78
N GLN A 302 -17.95 -21.11 3.10
CA GLN A 302 -18.47 -22.16 2.22
C GLN A 302 -19.95 -21.95 1.90
N GLN A 303 -20.76 -21.67 2.92
CA GLN A 303 -22.19 -21.39 2.74
C GLN A 303 -22.42 -20.13 1.93
N TYR A 304 -21.58 -19.10 2.11
CA TYR A 304 -21.60 -17.87 1.33
C TYR A 304 -21.36 -18.15 -0.17
N VAL A 305 -20.34 -18.92 -0.51
CA VAL A 305 -20.03 -19.28 -1.90
C VAL A 305 -21.07 -20.23 -2.51
N ALA A 306 -21.63 -21.14 -1.72
CA ALA A 306 -22.61 -22.12 -2.18
C ALA A 306 -24.07 -21.60 -2.21
N ALA A 307 -24.35 -20.41 -1.68
CA ALA A 307 -25.69 -19.87 -1.58
C ALA A 307 -26.25 -19.52 -2.97
N ALA A 308 -27.41 -20.11 -3.31
CA ALA A 308 -28.12 -19.84 -4.56
C ALA A 308 -28.90 -18.51 -4.56
N ASN A 309 -29.29 -18.02 -3.38
CA ASN A 309 -30.15 -16.85 -3.22
C ASN A 309 -29.45 -15.76 -2.40
N GLU A 310 -29.66 -14.49 -2.78
CA GLU A 310 -29.08 -13.32 -2.13
C GLU A 310 -29.27 -13.26 -0.60
N PRO A 311 -30.46 -13.55 -0.02
CA PRO A 311 -30.66 -13.44 1.42
C PRO A 311 -29.82 -14.45 2.21
N ILE A 312 -29.70 -15.68 1.68
CA ILE A 312 -28.90 -16.75 2.29
C ILE A 312 -27.42 -16.40 2.19
N ARG A 313 -27.00 -15.81 1.06
CA ARG A 313 -25.63 -15.34 0.85
C ARG A 313 -25.25 -14.27 1.87
N GLN A 314 -26.09 -13.26 2.08
CA GLN A 314 -25.82 -12.22 3.08
C GLN A 314 -25.80 -12.76 4.52
N GLN A 315 -26.68 -13.70 4.85
CA GLN A 315 -26.69 -14.33 6.17
C GLN A 315 -25.41 -15.13 6.43
N ALA A 316 -24.94 -15.89 5.45
CA ALA A 316 -23.70 -16.65 5.54
C ALA A 316 -22.46 -15.73 5.67
N LEU A 317 -22.46 -14.59 4.97
CA LEU A 317 -21.41 -13.58 5.09
C LEU A 317 -21.36 -12.96 6.50
N LYS A 318 -22.52 -12.63 7.09
CA LYS A 318 -22.59 -12.17 8.48
C LYS A 318 -22.07 -13.22 9.45
N GLN A 319 -22.41 -14.48 9.24
CA GLN A 319 -21.91 -15.58 10.07
C GLN A 319 -20.40 -15.75 9.96
N HIS A 320 -19.82 -15.52 8.77
CA HIS A 320 -18.37 -15.52 8.55
C HIS A 320 -17.67 -14.40 9.32
N LEU A 321 -18.21 -13.19 9.29
CA LEU A 321 -17.71 -12.05 10.08
C LEU A 321 -17.77 -12.32 11.58
N ILE A 322 -18.87 -12.89 12.08
CA ILE A 322 -19.02 -13.26 13.49
C ILE A 322 -17.98 -14.31 13.89
N SER A 323 -17.74 -15.30 13.05
CA SER A 323 -16.70 -16.33 13.25
C SER A 323 -15.33 -15.67 13.40
N LEU A 324 -14.92 -14.81 12.45
CA LEU A 324 -13.65 -14.10 12.49
C LEU A 324 -13.49 -13.23 13.75
N ARG A 325 -14.51 -12.43 14.10
CA ARG A 325 -14.49 -11.61 15.32
C ARG A 325 -14.41 -12.46 16.60
N SER A 326 -15.07 -13.62 16.63
CA SER A 326 -14.98 -14.54 17.76
C SER A 326 -13.57 -15.11 17.92
N HIS A 327 -12.90 -15.45 16.81
CA HIS A 327 -11.52 -15.92 16.83
C HIS A 327 -10.55 -14.82 17.27
N LEU A 328 -10.73 -13.60 16.77
CA LEU A 328 -9.96 -12.42 17.13
C LEU A 328 -10.04 -12.14 18.65
N LYS A 329 -11.26 -12.14 19.21
CA LYS A 329 -11.45 -12.01 20.68
C LYS A 329 -10.84 -13.16 21.47
N GLY A 330 -10.94 -14.38 20.96
CA GLY A 330 -10.35 -15.55 21.60
C GLY A 330 -8.81 -15.53 21.56
N LEU A 331 -8.21 -14.85 20.59
CA LEU A 331 -6.77 -14.72 20.45
C LEU A 331 -6.21 -13.56 21.26
N SER A 332 -6.90 -12.42 21.30
CA SER A 332 -6.50 -11.27 22.13
C SER A 332 -6.58 -11.56 23.62
N GLY A 333 -7.46 -12.48 24.04
CA GLY A 333 -7.51 -12.98 25.41
C GLY A 333 -6.36 -13.94 25.80
N LYS A 334 -5.58 -14.44 24.83
CA LYS A 334 -4.40 -15.26 25.10
C LYS A 334 -3.19 -14.35 25.15
N ASP A 335 -2.77 -13.99 26.36
CA ASP A 335 -1.64 -13.11 26.66
C ASP A 335 -0.28 -13.78 26.31
N TYR A 336 -0.04 -14.08 25.04
CA TYR A 336 1.20 -14.71 24.58
C TYR A 336 2.46 -13.88 24.92
N GLN A 337 2.28 -12.57 25.11
CA GLN A 337 3.31 -11.62 25.55
C GLN A 337 3.84 -11.91 26.96
N ARG A 338 3.09 -12.63 27.81
CA ARG A 338 3.46 -12.93 29.21
C ARG A 338 4.06 -14.32 29.40
N LEU A 339 4.36 -15.03 28.31
CA LEU A 339 4.95 -16.37 28.36
C LEU A 339 6.44 -16.27 28.67
N GLU A 340 6.91 -17.07 29.63
CA GLU A 340 8.32 -17.09 30.04
C GLU A 340 9.21 -17.60 28.89
N GLY A 341 10.29 -16.87 28.60
CA GLY A 341 11.27 -17.24 27.55
C GLY A 341 10.90 -16.80 26.12
N LEU A 342 9.83 -16.02 25.96
CA LEU A 342 9.43 -15.43 24.69
C LEU A 342 9.83 -13.95 24.61
N HIS A 343 10.67 -13.60 23.64
CA HIS A 343 10.87 -12.22 23.22
C HIS A 343 9.96 -11.92 22.01
N SER A 344 8.65 -12.08 22.17
CA SER A 344 7.72 -11.93 21.04
C SER A 344 7.54 -10.47 20.62
N LEU A 345 7.19 -10.23 19.35
CA LEU A 345 6.63 -8.93 18.95
C LEU A 345 5.30 -8.67 19.67
N ASP A 346 4.91 -7.40 19.75
CA ASP A 346 3.67 -6.95 20.42
C ASP A 346 2.38 -7.35 19.65
N PHE A 347 2.45 -8.27 18.68
CA PHE A 347 1.29 -8.70 17.89
C PHE A 347 1.35 -10.19 17.51
N VAL A 348 0.16 -10.78 17.31
CA VAL A 348 -0.03 -12.16 16.83
C VAL A 348 -0.61 -12.16 15.42
N LEU A 349 -0.18 -13.08 14.57
CA LEU A 349 -0.72 -13.25 13.22
C LEU A 349 -1.90 -14.23 13.24
N LEU A 350 -3.08 -13.77 12.81
CA LEU A 350 -4.23 -14.63 12.56
C LEU A 350 -4.24 -15.02 11.07
N PHE A 351 -3.98 -16.28 10.78
CA PHE A 351 -3.90 -16.79 9.41
C PHE A 351 -5.26 -17.26 8.88
N VAL A 352 -5.69 -16.68 7.76
CA VAL A 352 -6.89 -17.08 7.01
C VAL A 352 -6.44 -17.81 5.74
N PRO A 353 -6.62 -19.13 5.62
CA PRO A 353 -6.00 -19.92 4.56
C PRO A 353 -6.64 -19.71 3.17
N ILE A 354 -7.78 -19.02 3.08
CA ILE A 354 -8.45 -18.68 1.82
C ILE A 354 -8.46 -17.16 1.64
N GLU A 355 -7.70 -16.67 0.68
CA GLU A 355 -7.60 -15.25 0.32
C GLU A 355 -8.99 -14.63 0.05
N ALA A 356 -9.83 -15.31 -0.74
CA ALA A 356 -11.16 -14.84 -1.09
C ALA A 356 -12.11 -14.75 0.12
N ALA A 357 -11.91 -15.59 1.15
CA ALA A 357 -12.66 -15.51 2.39
C ALA A 357 -12.28 -14.28 3.22
N PHE A 358 -11.00 -13.92 3.21
CA PHE A 358 -10.51 -12.69 3.83
C PHE A 358 -10.99 -11.46 3.07
N ALA A 359 -10.87 -11.45 1.74
CA ALA A 359 -11.33 -10.35 0.90
C ALA A 359 -12.84 -10.08 1.03
N ALA A 360 -13.65 -11.14 1.05
CA ALA A 360 -15.10 -11.02 1.25
C ALA A 360 -15.46 -10.42 2.62
N ALA A 361 -14.71 -10.76 3.67
CA ALA A 361 -14.89 -10.18 4.99
C ALA A 361 -14.55 -8.68 5.01
N LEU A 362 -13.42 -8.29 4.41
CA LEU A 362 -12.98 -6.89 4.37
C LEU A 362 -13.87 -5.99 3.50
N GLN A 363 -14.40 -6.52 2.39
CA GLN A 363 -15.38 -5.81 1.57
C GLN A 363 -16.69 -5.56 2.30
N ALA A 364 -17.11 -6.52 3.13
CA ALA A 364 -18.33 -6.40 3.91
C ALA A 364 -18.15 -5.46 5.12
N GLU A 365 -17.00 -5.54 5.79
CA GLU A 365 -16.69 -4.76 6.99
C GLU A 365 -15.24 -4.21 6.93
N PRO A 366 -15.04 -2.99 6.39
CA PRO A 366 -13.71 -2.40 6.24
C PRO A 366 -12.97 -2.17 7.57
N ASP A 367 -13.70 -1.91 8.65
CA ASP A 367 -13.14 -1.63 9.97
C ASP A 367 -12.58 -2.87 10.69
N LEU A 368 -12.88 -4.08 10.20
CA LEU A 368 -12.42 -5.34 10.80
C LEU A 368 -10.88 -5.40 10.94
N PHE A 369 -10.15 -4.84 9.98
CA PHE A 369 -8.70 -4.79 10.04
C PHE A 369 -8.19 -3.88 11.17
N ARG A 370 -8.83 -2.71 11.36
CA ARG A 370 -8.50 -1.78 12.44
C ARG A 370 -8.85 -2.40 13.80
N GLU A 371 -10.02 -3.02 13.93
CA GLU A 371 -10.45 -3.72 15.16
C GLU A 371 -9.44 -4.81 15.58
N ALA A 372 -8.92 -5.56 14.60
CA ALA A 372 -7.89 -6.58 14.84
C ALA A 372 -6.60 -5.95 15.34
N PHE A 373 -6.14 -4.90 14.66
CA PHE A 373 -4.89 -4.23 14.97
C PHE A 373 -4.90 -3.59 16.36
N GLU A 374 -6.01 -2.95 16.75
CA GLU A 374 -6.19 -2.40 18.11
C GLU A 374 -6.12 -3.47 19.20
N GLN A 375 -6.46 -4.71 18.87
CA GLN A 375 -6.35 -5.87 19.75
C GLN A 375 -5.02 -6.63 19.58
N GLN A 376 -4.01 -6.01 18.95
CA GLN A 376 -2.70 -6.61 18.72
C GLN A 376 -2.74 -7.90 17.89
N VAL A 377 -3.73 -8.03 17.01
CA VAL A 377 -3.87 -9.16 16.09
C VAL A 377 -3.81 -8.64 14.65
N VAL A 378 -2.92 -9.21 13.85
CA VAL A 378 -2.83 -8.88 12.42
C VAL A 378 -3.40 -10.04 11.62
N ILE A 379 -4.49 -9.80 10.88
CA ILE A 379 -5.08 -10.80 10.00
C ILE A 379 -4.24 -10.90 8.73
N VAL A 380 -3.80 -12.11 8.40
CA VAL A 380 -2.96 -12.39 7.23
C VAL A 380 -3.56 -13.52 6.39
N SER A 381 -3.49 -13.35 5.07
CA SER A 381 -3.76 -14.35 4.03
C SER A 381 -2.45 -15.01 3.59
N PRO A 382 -2.48 -16.08 2.76
CA PRO A 382 -1.26 -16.67 2.19
C PRO A 382 -0.34 -15.65 1.52
N THR A 383 -0.90 -14.72 0.74
CA THR A 383 -0.13 -13.69 0.04
C THR A 383 0.52 -12.69 0.98
N THR A 384 -0.25 -12.17 1.93
CA THR A 384 0.24 -11.16 2.87
C THR A 384 1.22 -11.75 3.87
N LEU A 385 0.98 -12.98 4.36
CA LEU A 385 1.93 -13.70 5.19
C LEU A 385 3.24 -13.91 4.45
N LEU A 386 3.21 -14.37 3.20
CA LEU A 386 4.41 -14.55 2.39
C LEU A 386 5.19 -13.24 2.19
N ALA A 387 4.49 -12.14 1.92
CA ALA A 387 5.12 -10.82 1.80
C ALA A 387 5.79 -10.40 3.12
N THR A 388 5.10 -10.55 4.25
CA THR A 388 5.66 -10.27 5.58
C THR A 388 6.89 -11.14 5.86
N LEU A 389 6.84 -12.43 5.53
CA LEU A 389 7.96 -13.35 5.72
C LEU A 389 9.14 -13.04 4.81
N ARG A 390 8.92 -12.57 3.58
CA ARG A 390 10.02 -12.13 2.71
C ARG A 390 10.74 -10.89 3.24
N VAL A 391 9.99 -9.96 3.83
CA VAL A 391 10.59 -8.81 4.54
C VAL A 391 11.44 -9.32 5.70
N ILE A 392 10.92 -10.27 6.49
CA ILE A 392 11.67 -10.90 7.59
C ILE A 392 12.93 -11.62 7.09
N ASP A 393 12.85 -12.41 6.01
CA ASP A 393 14.00 -13.10 5.41
C ASP A 393 15.05 -12.11 4.87
N SER A 394 14.62 -10.98 4.30
CA SER A 394 15.54 -9.91 3.91
C SER A 394 16.27 -9.31 5.11
N LEU A 395 15.59 -9.12 6.25
CA LEU A 395 16.23 -8.67 7.48
C LEU A 395 17.24 -9.70 8.00
N TRP A 396 16.93 -11.01 7.91
CA TRP A 396 17.87 -12.08 8.24
C TRP A 396 19.11 -12.10 7.35
N ARG A 397 18.96 -11.87 6.04
CA ARG A 397 20.10 -11.74 5.11
C ARG A 397 21.00 -10.55 5.51
N GLN A 398 20.40 -9.41 5.82
CA GLN A 398 21.14 -8.21 6.22
C GLN A 398 21.90 -8.42 7.54
N GLU A 399 21.28 -9.03 8.55
CA GLU A 399 21.92 -9.34 9.84
C GLU A 399 23.10 -10.30 9.66
N ARG A 400 22.91 -11.39 8.89
CA ARG A 400 23.98 -12.34 8.57
C ARG A 400 25.16 -11.68 7.83
N GLN A 401 24.87 -10.78 6.89
CA GLN A 401 25.92 -10.00 6.22
C GLN A 401 26.68 -9.10 7.20
N GLY A 402 25.99 -8.46 8.14
CA GLY A 402 26.61 -7.67 9.20
C GLY A 402 27.53 -8.47 10.11
N GLN A 403 27.09 -9.66 10.54
CA GLN A 403 27.90 -10.57 11.36
C GLN A 403 29.14 -11.08 10.62
N ASN A 404 28.96 -11.55 9.38
CA ASN A 404 30.07 -12.01 8.55
C ASN A 404 31.09 -10.88 8.27
N ALA A 405 30.62 -9.65 8.00
CA ALA A 405 31.51 -8.51 7.79
C ALA A 405 32.37 -8.20 9.03
N ARG A 406 31.80 -8.29 10.24
CA ARG A 406 32.55 -8.15 11.50
C ARG A 406 33.60 -9.23 11.66
N GLU A 407 33.23 -10.49 11.42
CA GLU A 407 34.18 -11.61 11.52
C GLU A 407 35.32 -11.48 10.49
N ILE A 408 35.00 -11.06 9.25
CA ILE A 408 36.00 -10.77 8.22
C ILE A 408 36.93 -9.65 8.68
N ALA A 409 36.40 -8.55 9.22
CA ALA A 409 37.21 -7.43 9.70
C ALA A 409 38.14 -7.86 10.84
N GLU A 410 37.66 -8.67 11.79
CA GLU A 410 38.46 -9.19 12.89
C GLU A 410 39.58 -10.11 12.38
N ARG A 411 39.26 -11.06 11.51
CA ARG A 411 40.26 -11.96 10.90
C ARG A 411 41.26 -11.20 10.02
N ALA A 412 40.81 -10.16 9.30
CA ALA A 412 41.68 -9.31 8.50
C ALA A 412 42.64 -8.49 9.39
N GLY A 413 42.17 -7.98 10.53
CA GLY A 413 43.02 -7.33 11.54
C GLY A 413 44.10 -8.26 12.06
N GLN A 414 43.73 -9.47 12.49
CA GLN A 414 44.69 -10.50 12.93
C GLN A 414 45.71 -10.88 11.84
N LEU A 415 45.26 -10.94 10.58
CA LEU A 415 46.14 -11.20 9.44
C LEU A 415 47.12 -10.05 9.22
N TYR A 416 46.67 -8.80 9.34
CA TYR A 416 47.51 -7.62 9.22
C TYR A 416 48.59 -7.60 10.32
N ASP A 417 48.22 -7.88 11.56
CA ASP A 417 49.17 -7.95 12.68
C ASP A 417 50.25 -9.01 12.44
N LYS A 418 49.86 -10.20 11.96
CA LYS A 418 50.81 -11.25 11.57
C LYS A 418 51.72 -10.83 10.42
N PHE A 419 51.17 -10.11 9.44
CA PHE A 419 51.95 -9.60 8.32
C PHE A 419 53.00 -8.58 8.78
N VAL A 420 52.62 -7.65 9.66
CA VAL A 420 53.56 -6.69 10.26
C VAL A 420 54.67 -7.39 11.05
N ALA A 421 54.32 -8.39 11.86
CA ALA A 421 55.30 -9.19 12.59
C ALA A 421 56.28 -9.91 11.64
N PHE A 422 55.77 -10.49 10.56
CA PHE A 422 56.60 -11.15 9.56
C PHE A 422 57.54 -10.19 8.81
N VAL A 423 57.09 -8.96 8.52
CA VAL A 423 57.97 -7.93 7.95
C VAL A 423 59.10 -7.58 8.92
N ALA A 424 58.81 -7.46 10.22
CA ALA A 424 59.84 -7.22 11.23
C ALA A 424 60.85 -8.38 11.32
N ASP A 425 60.38 -9.63 11.24
CA ASP A 425 61.26 -10.81 11.19
C ASP A 425 62.20 -10.77 9.97
N LEU A 426 61.69 -10.32 8.80
CA LEU A 426 62.50 -10.17 7.59
C LEU A 426 63.53 -9.05 7.72
N ASP A 427 63.18 -7.92 8.32
CA ASP A 427 64.12 -6.82 8.59
C ASP A 427 65.24 -7.28 9.55
N GLU A 428 64.89 -8.05 10.59
CA GLU A 428 65.87 -8.63 11.51
C GLU A 428 66.80 -9.61 10.78
N MET A 429 66.25 -10.49 9.94
CA MET A 429 67.05 -11.39 9.10
C MET A 429 68.01 -10.60 8.20
N GLY A 430 67.55 -9.52 7.59
CA GLY A 430 68.39 -8.61 6.79
C GLY A 430 69.57 -8.05 7.59
N SER A 431 69.32 -7.60 8.82
CA SER A 431 70.36 -7.13 9.74
C SER A 431 71.38 -8.22 10.09
N ARG A 432 70.90 -9.43 10.41
CA ARG A 432 71.77 -10.58 10.72
C ARG A 432 72.63 -10.99 9.52
N LEU A 433 72.10 -10.94 8.30
CA LEU A 433 72.89 -11.19 7.08
C LEU A 433 74.00 -10.14 6.90
N GLN A 434 73.73 -8.86 7.16
CA GLN A 434 74.77 -7.83 7.13
C GLN A 434 75.85 -8.06 8.20
N GLN A 435 75.48 -8.55 9.39
CA GLN A 435 76.43 -8.90 10.43
C GLN A 435 77.29 -10.11 10.03
N LEU A 436 76.68 -11.12 9.42
CA LEU A 436 77.39 -12.29 8.88
C LEU A 436 78.42 -11.86 7.83
N ASP A 437 78.02 -10.98 6.90
CA ASP A 437 78.91 -10.46 5.86
C ASP A 437 80.09 -9.67 6.45
N LYS A 438 79.85 -8.83 7.46
CA LYS A 438 80.92 -8.14 8.21
C LYS A 438 81.86 -9.11 8.94
N ALA A 439 81.31 -10.14 9.57
CA ALA A 439 82.10 -11.15 10.28
C ALA A 439 82.96 -11.97 9.30
N TYR A 440 82.37 -12.36 8.15
CA TYR A 440 83.06 -13.02 7.06
C TYR A 440 84.19 -12.16 6.48
N ALA A 441 83.92 -10.89 6.17
CA ALA A 441 84.92 -9.94 5.70
C ALA A 441 86.05 -9.74 6.74
N SER A 442 85.72 -9.65 8.03
CA SER A 442 86.72 -9.56 9.11
C SER A 442 87.61 -10.79 9.19
N ALA A 443 87.02 -11.99 9.10
CA ALA A 443 87.77 -13.25 9.09
C ALA A 443 88.69 -13.33 7.85
N ARG A 444 88.18 -12.93 6.69
CA ARG A 444 88.93 -12.90 5.42
C ARG A 444 90.08 -11.90 5.45
N ASN A 445 89.89 -10.73 6.05
CA ASN A 445 90.97 -9.76 6.29
C ASN A 445 92.06 -10.32 7.22
N LYS A 446 91.69 -11.03 8.29
CA LYS A 446 92.69 -11.67 9.18
C LYS A 446 93.46 -12.79 8.47
N LEU A 447 92.80 -13.51 7.56
CA LEU A 447 93.39 -14.65 6.88
C LEU A 447 94.27 -14.24 5.68
N VAL A 448 93.75 -13.38 4.79
CA VAL A 448 94.35 -13.09 3.47
C VAL A 448 94.51 -11.60 3.19
N ASP A 449 93.45 -10.79 3.28
CA ASP A 449 93.45 -9.47 2.64
C ASP A 449 93.98 -8.32 3.54
N GLY A 450 94.11 -8.53 4.86
CA GLY A 450 94.49 -7.49 5.81
C GLY A 450 96.00 -7.34 6.02
N ARG A 451 96.44 -6.15 6.45
CA ARG A 451 97.86 -5.89 6.78
C ARG A 451 98.30 -6.77 7.96
N GLY A 452 99.33 -7.59 7.74
CA GLY A 452 99.76 -8.60 8.71
C GLY A 452 98.83 -9.81 8.79
N ASN A 453 98.20 -10.20 7.68
CA ASN A 453 97.37 -11.40 7.61
C ASN A 453 98.14 -12.69 8.00
N LEU A 454 97.39 -13.72 8.37
CA LEU A 454 97.95 -14.99 8.87
C LEU A 454 98.72 -15.75 7.79
N ILE A 455 98.26 -15.74 6.53
CA ILE A 455 98.96 -16.42 5.43
C ILE A 455 100.35 -15.82 5.24
N GLY A 456 100.47 -14.49 5.16
CA GLY A 456 101.74 -13.79 5.06
C GLY A 456 102.67 -14.02 6.27
N ARG A 457 102.13 -14.05 7.49
CA ARG A 457 102.93 -14.34 8.70
C ARG A 457 103.43 -15.78 8.76
N VAL A 458 102.59 -16.75 8.40
CA VAL A 458 102.96 -18.18 8.39
C VAL A 458 103.96 -18.48 7.28
N GLU A 459 103.84 -17.83 6.11
CA GLU A 459 104.82 -18.00 5.03
C GLU A 459 106.17 -17.34 5.36
N ASN A 460 106.17 -16.18 6.02
CA ASN A 460 107.40 -15.55 6.51
C ASN A 460 108.15 -16.43 7.53
N LEU A 461 107.43 -17.15 8.42
CA LEU A 461 108.03 -18.13 9.32
C LEU A 461 108.71 -19.29 8.58
N LYS A 462 108.18 -19.70 7.43
CA LYS A 462 108.79 -20.73 6.57
C LYS A 462 110.07 -20.20 5.90
N LEU A 463 110.09 -18.93 5.48
CA LEU A 463 111.30 -18.25 4.97
C LEU A 463 112.39 -18.13 6.06
N LEU A 464 112.00 -17.92 7.31
CA LEU A 464 112.90 -17.84 8.46
C LEU A 464 113.39 -19.22 9.00
N GLY A 465 113.13 -20.31 8.28
CA GLY A 465 113.71 -21.63 8.57
C GLY A 465 112.82 -22.61 9.34
N ALA A 466 111.52 -22.34 9.49
CA ALA A 466 110.59 -23.32 10.06
C ALA A 466 110.43 -24.54 9.13
N ARG A 467 110.60 -25.76 9.67
CA ARG A 467 110.43 -27.02 8.91
C ARG A 467 108.95 -27.29 8.62
N ALA A 468 108.46 -26.89 7.45
CA ALA A 468 107.12 -27.18 6.97
C ALA A 468 107.15 -27.99 5.66
N SER A 469 106.45 -29.12 5.61
CA SER A 469 106.45 -30.07 4.48
C SER A 469 105.34 -29.85 3.45
N LYS A 470 104.37 -28.98 3.71
CA LYS A 470 103.24 -28.66 2.82
C LYS A 470 103.20 -27.16 2.52
N SER A 471 102.73 -26.77 1.33
CA SER A 471 102.55 -25.37 0.91
C SER A 471 101.07 -25.03 0.70
N LEU A 472 100.73 -23.76 0.92
CA LEU A 472 99.40 -23.23 0.60
C LEU A 472 99.23 -23.08 -0.93
N PRO A 473 97.99 -23.10 -1.45
CA PRO A 473 97.71 -22.85 -2.87
C PRO A 473 98.21 -21.47 -3.33
N GLY A 474 98.77 -21.40 -4.54
CA GLY A 474 99.41 -20.19 -5.09
C GLY A 474 98.50 -18.95 -5.15
N GLU A 475 97.22 -19.12 -5.46
CA GLU A 475 96.25 -18.02 -5.56
C GLU A 475 96.03 -17.26 -4.24
N LEU A 476 96.17 -17.96 -3.10
CA LEU A 476 96.03 -17.35 -1.78
C LEU A 476 97.30 -16.60 -1.36
N LEU A 477 98.46 -17.04 -1.85
CA LEU A 477 99.75 -16.39 -1.59
C LEU A 477 99.86 -15.08 -2.37
N GLU A 478 99.49 -15.08 -3.65
CA GLU A 478 99.50 -13.87 -4.51
C GLU A 478 98.56 -12.78 -3.98
N ARG A 479 97.36 -13.14 -3.51
CA ARG A 479 96.42 -12.15 -2.93
C ARG A 479 96.85 -11.62 -1.57
N SER A 480 97.65 -12.36 -0.82
CA SER A 480 98.15 -11.94 0.50
C SER A 480 99.40 -11.06 0.45
N ALA A 481 100.02 -10.94 -0.73
CA ALA A 481 101.33 -10.34 -0.92
C ALA A 481 101.28 -8.81 -0.96
N ASP A 482 101.27 -8.20 0.22
CA ASP A 482 102.02 -6.96 0.48
C ASP A 482 103.36 -7.38 1.11
N LEU A 483 104.26 -7.96 0.31
CA LEU A 483 105.63 -8.19 0.72
C LEU A 483 106.38 -6.86 0.59
N PRO A 484 106.92 -6.28 1.68
CA PRO A 484 107.91 -5.23 1.51
C PRO A 484 109.09 -5.87 0.80
N ALA A 485 109.49 -5.31 -0.34
CA ALA A 485 110.80 -5.55 -0.91
C ALA A 485 111.82 -5.25 0.18
N LEU A 486 112.46 -6.30 0.72
CA LEU A 486 113.63 -6.14 1.55
C LEU A 486 114.76 -5.76 0.60
N ASP A 487 115.01 -4.45 0.51
CA ASP A 487 116.29 -3.92 0.07
C ASP A 487 117.41 -4.54 0.93
N GLU A 488 118.47 -4.92 0.23
CA GLU A 488 119.86 -5.08 0.63
C GLU A 488 120.20 -5.23 2.13
N LEU A 489 120.87 -6.33 2.47
CA LEU A 489 122.09 -6.36 3.31
C LEU A 489 122.74 -7.77 3.23
N GLY A 490 124.07 -7.79 3.07
CA GLY A 490 124.94 -8.95 2.74
C GLY A 490 124.89 -10.13 3.73
N GLU A 491 125.48 -11.29 3.44
CA GLU A 491 126.68 -11.65 2.65
C GLU A 491 126.45 -12.78 1.65
#